data_AF-A0A7J6QHK4-F1
#
_entry.id   AF-A0A7J6QHK4-F1
#
_cell.length_a   1.000
_cell.length_b   1.000
_cell.length_c   1.000
_cell.angle_alpha   90.00
_cell.angle_beta   90.00
_cell.angle_gamma   90.00
#
_symmetry.space_group_name_H-M   'P 1'
#
loop_
_entity.id
_entity.type
_entity.pdbx_description
1 polymer ?
#
loop_
_entity_poly.entity_id
_entity_poly.type
_entity_poly.pdbx_seq_one_letter_code
_entity_poly.pdbx_strand_id
1 'polypeptide(L)'
;HEERKQEAVYRGPATTTGYADVIPQQEQRDIARTASYLAEAWRKKKLPVYTGENEGEGGISFSNMRRKWEAFCLQEWVSHESPAAVRAFVAACIDDELVAFIQDEQYNHLKVAPDLRSYYKNFYHYALRYLGTNHQDKSVVTSLIQQILTEKQNGKKLSDFFKVTNERLRELEYCTVDRHSQLHPVHIAFSLQACLGEPFAGWWYDACKEMGGSDQISSFEDLRTVMRNLQRKAHALKQQRPYGYNSDGHFIGLNHQGQVYFAGNTNDGHL
;
A
#
# COMPACT_ATOMS: atom_id res chain seq x y z
N HIS A 1 27.43 40.60 54.09
CA HIS A 1 26.39 39.72 54.66
C HIS A 1 25.27 39.64 53.63
N GLU A 2 25.38 38.74 52.66
CA GLU A 2 24.35 38.50 51.64
C GLU A 2 23.71 37.14 51.92
N GLU A 3 22.46 37.14 52.37
CA GLU A 3 21.62 35.94 52.46
C GLU A 3 21.04 35.63 51.07
N ARG A 4 21.62 34.66 50.36
CA ARG A 4 20.94 34.01 49.24
C ARG A 4 20.09 32.85 49.78
N LYS A 5 18.78 33.07 49.81
CA LYS A 5 17.78 32.00 49.97
C LYS A 5 17.92 31.03 48.79
N GLN A 6 18.32 29.80 49.08
CA GLN A 6 18.21 28.68 48.15
C GLN A 6 16.76 28.20 48.15
N GLU A 7 16.03 28.46 47.06
CA GLU A 7 14.78 27.76 46.78
C GLU A 7 15.09 26.28 46.55
N ALA A 8 14.62 25.44 47.47
CA ALA A 8 14.63 24.00 47.29
C ALA A 8 13.67 23.65 46.14
N VAL A 9 14.21 23.38 44.96
CA VAL A 9 13.48 22.79 43.85
C VAL A 9 12.98 21.41 44.31
N TYR A 10 11.69 21.32 44.60
CA TYR A 10 11.00 20.07 44.91
C TYR A 10 11.11 19.13 43.69
N ARG A 11 12.07 18.21 43.71
CA ARG A 11 12.08 17.07 42.80
C ARG A 11 10.97 16.13 43.27
N GLY A 12 9.83 16.17 42.56
CA GLY A 12 8.79 15.17 42.72
C GLY A 12 9.36 13.75 42.56
N PRO A 13 8.65 12.72 43.06
CA PRO A 13 9.14 11.35 43.06
C PRO A 13 9.42 10.91 41.63
N ALA A 14 10.63 10.37 41.40
CA ALA A 14 11.00 9.73 40.16
C ALA A 14 9.99 8.63 39.87
N THR A 15 9.20 8.79 38.81
CA THR A 15 8.36 7.74 38.28
C THR A 15 9.27 6.56 37.91
N THR A 16 8.97 5.41 38.49
CA THR A 16 9.70 4.14 38.38
C THR A 16 9.54 3.50 36.99
N THR A 17 9.57 4.28 35.91
CA THR A 17 9.37 3.83 34.52
C THR A 17 10.67 3.75 33.70
N GLY A 18 11.82 4.20 34.24
CA GLY A 18 13.09 4.25 33.50
C GLY A 18 13.78 2.89 33.24
N TYR A 19 13.56 1.88 34.08
CA TYR A 19 14.24 0.58 33.93
C TYR A 19 13.61 -0.35 32.89
N ALA A 20 12.34 -0.14 32.54
CA ALA A 20 11.62 -0.96 31.55
C ALA A 20 11.90 -0.54 30.10
N ASP A 21 12.47 0.65 29.89
CA ASP A 21 12.72 1.19 28.54
C ASP A 21 14.13 0.84 28.04
N VAL A 22 15.10 0.64 28.93
CA VAL A 22 16.47 0.21 28.58
C VAL A 22 16.45 -1.21 28.00
N ILE A 23 17.15 -1.40 26.88
CA ILE A 23 17.31 -2.69 26.21
C ILE A 23 18.57 -3.39 26.74
N PRO A 24 18.45 -4.50 27.50
CA PRO A 24 19.60 -5.25 28.00
C PRO A 24 20.46 -5.81 26.86
N GLN A 25 21.76 -6.02 27.12
CA GLN A 25 22.70 -6.52 26.10
C GLN A 25 22.26 -7.84 25.43
N GLN A 26 21.66 -8.75 26.19
CA GLN A 26 21.16 -10.01 25.64
C GLN A 26 20.04 -9.75 24.62
N GLU A 27 19.11 -8.85 24.93
CA GLU A 27 18.02 -8.45 24.03
C GLU A 27 18.54 -7.67 22.83
N GLN A 28 19.61 -6.89 22.96
CA GLN A 28 20.25 -6.21 21.81
C GLN A 28 20.73 -7.21 20.76
N ARG A 29 21.26 -8.37 21.18
CA ARG A 29 21.68 -9.44 20.25
C ARG A 29 20.48 -10.06 19.55
N ASP A 30 19.39 -10.29 20.27
CA ASP A 30 18.17 -10.86 19.70
C ASP A 30 17.46 -9.89 18.75
N ILE A 31 17.46 -8.59 19.09
CA ILE A 31 17.02 -7.51 18.21
C ILE A 31 17.86 -7.47 16.93
N ALA A 32 19.19 -7.55 17.03
CA ALA A 32 20.06 -7.52 15.86
C ALA A 32 19.79 -8.72 14.93
N ARG A 33 19.66 -9.92 15.50
CA ARG A 33 19.34 -11.15 14.74
C ARG A 33 17.99 -11.05 14.05
N THR A 34 16.97 -10.59 14.77
CA THR A 34 15.61 -10.40 14.23
C THR A 34 15.61 -9.32 13.15
N ALA A 35 16.33 -8.21 13.34
CA ALA A 35 16.44 -7.15 12.34
C ALA A 35 17.11 -7.65 11.05
N SER A 36 18.20 -8.42 11.15
CA SER A 36 18.85 -9.03 9.98
C SER A 36 17.90 -9.97 9.23
N TYR A 37 17.16 -10.83 9.95
CA TYR A 37 16.13 -11.69 9.36
C TYR A 37 15.06 -10.86 8.62
N LEU A 38 14.50 -9.84 9.28
CA LEU A 38 13.44 -9.00 8.70
C LEU A 38 13.94 -8.25 7.45
N ALA A 39 15.17 -7.72 7.49
CA ALA A 39 15.79 -7.06 6.34
C ALA A 39 16.00 -8.02 5.15
N GLU A 40 16.48 -9.23 5.41
CA GLU A 40 16.63 -10.25 4.36
C GLU A 40 15.29 -10.71 3.80
N ALA A 41 14.31 -10.97 4.66
CA ALA A 41 12.96 -11.37 4.27
C ALA A 41 12.28 -10.27 3.42
N TRP A 42 12.48 -9.00 3.78
CA TRP A 42 12.03 -7.86 2.98
C TRP A 42 12.69 -7.84 1.60
N ARG A 43 14.03 -7.94 1.52
CA ARG A 43 14.77 -7.95 0.24
C ARG A 43 14.36 -9.11 -0.67
N LYS A 44 14.02 -10.28 -0.11
CA LYS A 44 13.50 -11.43 -0.88
C LYS A 44 12.18 -11.13 -1.59
N LYS A 45 11.40 -10.15 -1.13
CA LYS A 45 10.18 -9.69 -1.82
C LYS A 45 10.48 -8.87 -3.10
N LYS A 46 11.76 -8.58 -3.40
CA LYS A 46 12.21 -7.81 -4.57
C LYS A 46 11.48 -6.47 -4.74
N LEU A 47 11.16 -5.83 -3.61
CA LEU A 47 10.59 -4.49 -3.61
C LEU A 47 11.71 -3.46 -3.81
N PRO A 48 11.47 -2.36 -4.55
CA PRO A 48 12.43 -1.27 -4.67
C PRO A 48 12.76 -0.66 -3.31
N VAL A 49 13.99 -0.18 -3.16
CA VAL A 49 14.42 0.66 -2.03
C VAL A 49 13.95 2.09 -2.28
N TYR A 50 13.50 2.79 -1.24
CA TYR A 50 13.05 4.16 -1.34
C TYR A 50 14.24 5.13 -1.35
N THR A 51 14.42 5.86 -2.45
CA THR A 51 15.54 6.80 -2.64
C THR A 51 15.14 8.26 -2.46
N GLY A 52 13.85 8.56 -2.27
CA GLY A 52 13.36 9.95 -2.16
C GLY A 52 13.18 10.71 -3.48
N GLU A 53 13.65 10.16 -4.60
CA GLU A 53 13.65 10.85 -5.91
C GLU A 53 12.91 10.09 -7.03
N ASN A 54 12.54 8.83 -6.82
CA ASN A 54 11.98 7.96 -7.87
C ASN A 54 10.58 7.43 -7.50
N GLU A 55 9.54 8.19 -7.82
CA GLU A 55 8.16 7.66 -7.89
C GLU A 55 7.78 7.15 -9.31
N GLY A 56 8.73 7.19 -10.26
CA GLY A 56 8.57 6.79 -11.66
C GLY A 56 9.06 5.36 -11.99
N GLU A 57 9.81 5.20 -13.09
CA GLU A 57 10.23 3.89 -13.65
C GLU A 57 10.93 2.99 -12.62
N GLY A 58 10.18 2.04 -12.07
CA GLY A 58 10.70 1.01 -11.17
C GLY A 58 10.89 1.43 -9.71
N GLY A 59 10.54 2.67 -9.35
CA GLY A 59 10.61 3.17 -7.98
C GLY A 59 9.40 2.81 -7.11
N ILE A 60 9.48 3.12 -5.82
CA ILE A 60 8.38 2.96 -4.87
C ILE A 60 8.05 4.32 -4.26
N SER A 61 6.77 4.71 -4.22
CA SER A 61 6.36 5.94 -3.53
C SER A 61 6.51 5.81 -2.02
N PHE A 62 6.63 6.94 -1.32
CA PHE A 62 6.76 6.93 0.15
C PHE A 62 5.56 6.23 0.81
N SER A 63 4.35 6.57 0.36
CA SER A 63 3.11 6.00 0.86
C SER A 63 3.04 4.49 0.64
N ASN A 64 3.45 4.01 -0.54
CA ASN A 64 3.41 2.58 -0.85
C ASN A 64 4.50 1.81 -0.10
N MET A 65 5.70 2.38 0.06
CA MET A 65 6.77 1.81 0.90
C MET A 65 6.29 1.65 2.34
N ARG A 66 5.80 2.73 2.96
CA ARG A 66 5.31 2.71 4.34
C ARG A 66 4.21 1.68 4.54
N ARG A 67 3.19 1.67 3.68
CA ARG A 67 2.08 0.71 3.73
C ARG A 67 2.56 -0.75 3.57
N LYS A 68 3.45 -1.02 2.62
CA LYS A 68 3.99 -2.38 2.39
C LYS A 68 4.85 -2.83 3.57
N TRP A 69 5.61 -1.93 4.19
CA TRP A 69 6.41 -2.20 5.37
C TRP A 69 5.53 -2.54 6.59
N GLU A 70 4.52 -1.72 6.89
CA GLU A 70 3.59 -1.94 8.00
C GLU A 70 2.83 -3.28 7.83
N ALA A 71 2.38 -3.58 6.60
CA ALA A 71 1.74 -4.85 6.28
C ALA A 71 2.69 -6.05 6.39
N PHE A 72 3.97 -5.89 6.03
CA PHE A 72 4.98 -6.93 6.21
C PHE A 72 5.25 -7.21 7.69
N CYS A 73 5.41 -6.18 8.51
CA CYS A 73 5.60 -6.36 9.95
C CYS A 73 4.44 -7.13 10.58
N LEU A 74 3.20 -6.81 10.18
CA LEU A 74 2.01 -7.53 10.63
C LEU A 74 2.03 -9.01 10.23
N GLN A 75 2.47 -9.33 9.01
CA GLN A 75 2.61 -10.72 8.53
C GLN A 75 3.65 -11.51 9.32
N GLU A 76 4.75 -10.84 9.71
CA GLU A 76 5.81 -11.44 10.53
C GLU A 76 5.51 -11.42 12.03
N TRP A 77 4.31 -10.96 12.43
CA TRP A 77 3.89 -10.84 13.83
C TRP A 77 4.79 -9.93 14.68
N VAL A 78 5.36 -8.90 14.07
CA VAL A 78 6.23 -7.92 14.72
C VAL A 78 5.59 -6.53 14.65
N SER A 79 5.66 -5.76 15.74
CA SER A 79 5.25 -4.35 15.67
C SER A 79 6.22 -3.54 14.82
N HIS A 80 5.71 -2.75 13.88
CA HIS A 80 6.52 -1.90 12.99
C HIS A 80 7.33 -0.83 13.76
N GLU A 81 6.92 -0.50 14.99
CA GLU A 81 7.62 0.43 15.89
C GLU A 81 8.67 -0.27 16.78
N SER A 82 8.76 -1.60 16.73
CA SER A 82 9.70 -2.35 17.57
C SER A 82 11.15 -2.09 17.17
N PRO A 83 12.12 -2.17 18.09
CA PRO A 83 13.53 -1.93 17.77
C PRO A 83 14.07 -2.75 16.59
N ALA A 84 13.68 -4.03 16.49
CA ALA A 84 14.11 -4.89 15.41
C ALA A 84 13.50 -4.47 14.06
N ALA A 85 12.20 -4.14 14.04
CA ALA A 85 11.54 -3.65 12.83
C ALA A 85 12.15 -2.31 12.38
N VAL A 86 12.32 -1.35 13.29
CA VAL A 86 12.87 -0.03 12.94
C VAL A 86 14.29 -0.14 12.38
N ARG A 87 15.15 -0.99 12.97
CA ARG A 87 16.48 -1.27 12.42
C ARG A 87 16.42 -1.89 11.02
N ALA A 88 15.52 -2.84 10.79
CA ALA A 88 15.34 -3.48 9.49
C ALA A 88 14.77 -2.51 8.44
N PHE A 89 13.84 -1.63 8.84
CA PHE A 89 13.28 -0.58 8.00
C PHE A 89 14.37 0.34 7.47
N VAL A 90 15.22 0.84 8.36
CA VAL A 90 16.36 1.69 8.01
C VAL A 90 17.34 0.97 7.09
N ALA A 91 17.66 -0.29 7.37
CA ALA A 91 18.67 -1.04 6.62
C ALA A 91 18.20 -1.63 5.27
N ALA A 92 16.90 -1.62 4.97
CA ALA A 92 16.36 -2.34 3.81
C ALA A 92 15.23 -1.64 3.06
N CYS A 93 14.56 -0.65 3.64
CA CYS A 93 13.46 0.06 2.99
C CYS A 93 13.88 1.41 2.43
N ILE A 94 14.88 2.06 3.02
CA ILE A 94 15.35 3.39 2.66
C ILE A 94 16.79 3.27 2.15
N ASP A 95 17.15 4.12 1.19
CA ASP A 95 18.52 4.24 0.71
C ASP A 95 19.48 4.73 1.81
N ASP A 96 20.70 4.20 1.81
CA ASP A 96 21.70 4.46 2.86
C ASP A 96 22.07 5.95 2.97
N GLU A 97 22.11 6.69 1.86
CA GLU A 97 22.39 8.13 1.87
C GLU A 97 21.27 8.89 2.57
N LEU A 98 20.01 8.56 2.24
CA LEU A 98 18.84 9.19 2.84
C LEU A 98 18.71 8.84 4.33
N VAL A 99 19.10 7.63 4.74
CA VAL A 99 19.20 7.25 6.14
C VAL A 99 20.20 8.13 6.89
N ALA A 100 21.38 8.36 6.31
CA ALA A 100 22.42 9.19 6.93
C ALA A 100 21.90 10.63 7.14
N PHE A 101 21.20 11.20 6.16
CA PHE A 101 20.57 12.51 6.30
C PHE A 101 19.51 12.55 7.42
N ILE A 102 18.64 11.54 7.49
CA ILE A 102 17.63 11.46 8.56
C ILE A 102 18.30 11.38 9.93
N GLN A 103 19.37 10.58 10.07
CA GLN A 103 20.09 10.41 11.33
C GLN A 103 20.84 11.68 11.76
N ASP A 104 21.44 12.41 10.83
CA ASP A 104 22.13 13.67 11.10
C ASP A 104 21.14 14.77 11.54
N GLU A 105 20.03 14.92 10.82
CA GLU A 105 18.93 15.80 11.23
C GLU A 105 18.34 15.39 12.59
N GLN A 106 18.18 14.08 12.82
CA GLN A 106 17.66 13.54 14.07
C GLN A 106 18.55 13.90 15.28
N TYR A 107 19.88 13.85 15.14
CA TYR A 107 20.82 14.16 16.21
C TYR A 107 20.60 15.57 16.79
N ASN A 108 20.09 16.50 15.98
CA ASN A 108 19.75 17.86 16.40
C ASN A 108 18.40 17.96 17.14
N HIS A 109 17.54 16.93 17.06
CA HIS A 109 16.15 16.99 17.53
C HIS A 109 15.76 15.93 18.58
N LEU A 110 16.38 14.75 18.58
CA LEU A 110 16.09 13.69 19.57
C LEU A 110 17.17 13.63 20.65
N LYS A 111 16.72 13.79 21.90
CA LYS A 111 17.57 13.67 23.11
C LYS A 111 17.52 12.28 23.76
N VAL A 112 16.94 11.29 23.08
CA VAL A 112 16.73 9.93 23.61
C VAL A 112 17.89 9.04 23.18
N ALA A 113 18.46 8.26 24.11
CA ALA A 113 19.62 7.42 23.84
C ALA A 113 19.26 6.16 23.00
N PRO A 114 20.13 5.69 22.08
CA PRO A 114 19.84 4.57 21.16
C PRO A 114 19.63 3.19 21.80
N ASP A 115 19.95 3.04 23.10
CA ASP A 115 19.78 1.83 23.90
C ASP A 115 18.39 1.74 24.55
N LEU A 116 17.53 2.74 24.35
CA LEU A 116 16.15 2.78 24.83
C LEU A 116 15.16 2.28 23.76
N ARG A 117 14.10 1.55 24.15
CA ARG A 117 13.04 1.14 23.21
C ARG A 117 12.30 2.35 22.65
N SER A 118 12.07 3.36 23.48
CA SER A 118 11.47 4.64 23.08
C SER A 118 12.24 5.36 21.97
N TYR A 119 13.57 5.20 21.88
CA TYR A 119 14.36 5.74 20.78
C TYR A 119 13.86 5.25 19.43
N TYR A 120 13.69 3.93 19.26
CA TYR A 120 13.29 3.34 17.99
C TYR A 120 11.90 3.77 17.56
N LYS A 121 10.95 3.79 18.50
CA LYS A 121 9.60 4.30 18.24
C LYS A 121 9.64 5.76 17.79
N ASN A 122 10.33 6.62 18.53
CA ASN A 122 10.40 8.05 18.20
C ASN A 122 11.18 8.29 16.90
N PHE A 123 12.25 7.53 16.65
CA PHE A 123 13.00 7.58 15.40
C PHE A 123 12.13 7.20 14.21
N TYR A 124 11.35 6.11 14.32
CA TYR A 124 10.47 5.68 13.24
C TYR A 124 9.46 6.77 12.87
N HIS A 125 8.77 7.36 13.84
CA HIS A 125 7.84 8.46 13.56
C HIS A 125 8.55 9.71 13.03
N TYR A 126 9.75 10.02 13.52
CA TYR A 126 10.55 11.13 13.01
C TYR A 126 10.94 10.91 11.55
N ALA A 127 11.47 9.72 11.21
CA ALA A 127 11.82 9.35 9.85
C ALA A 127 10.61 9.43 8.92
N LEU A 128 9.45 8.88 9.33
CA LEU A 128 8.23 8.99 8.54
C LEU A 128 7.78 10.45 8.33
N ARG A 129 7.89 11.28 9.36
CA ARG A 129 7.55 12.71 9.25
C ARG A 129 8.51 13.45 8.33
N TYR A 130 9.81 13.20 8.45
CA TYR A 130 10.84 13.79 7.60
C TYR A 130 10.60 13.44 6.13
N LEU A 131 10.45 12.15 5.85
CA LEU A 131 10.16 11.64 4.51
C LEU A 131 8.83 12.18 3.97
N GLY A 132 7.80 12.22 4.81
CA GLY A 132 6.49 12.78 4.49
C GLY A 132 6.52 14.28 4.19
N THR A 133 7.40 15.04 4.83
CA THR A 133 7.47 16.50 4.66
C THR A 133 8.33 16.89 3.46
N ASN A 134 9.46 16.21 3.28
CA ASN A 134 10.51 16.62 2.33
C ASN A 134 10.46 15.84 1.01
N HIS A 135 9.88 14.64 0.99
CA HIS A 135 9.90 13.76 -0.18
C HIS A 135 8.53 13.26 -0.64
N GLN A 136 7.45 13.54 0.11
CA GLN A 136 6.11 13.12 -0.31
C GLN A 136 5.46 14.21 -1.17
N ASP A 137 5.53 14.03 -2.48
CA ASP A 137 5.03 15.01 -3.42
C ASP A 137 3.51 15.27 -3.21
N LYS A 138 3.09 16.53 -3.29
CA LYS A 138 1.65 16.88 -3.27
C LYS A 138 0.97 16.37 -4.54
N SER A 139 1.75 16.11 -5.60
CA SER A 139 1.30 15.54 -6.87
C SER A 139 0.91 14.06 -6.82
N VAL A 140 1.29 13.30 -5.77
CA VAL A 140 1.07 11.84 -5.70
C VAL A 140 -0.40 11.46 -5.80
N VAL A 141 -1.29 12.14 -5.07
CA VAL A 141 -2.73 11.82 -5.09
C VAL A 141 -3.32 12.07 -6.48
N THR A 142 -2.97 13.20 -7.09
CA THR A 142 -3.41 13.54 -8.45
C THR A 142 -2.85 12.55 -9.49
N SER A 143 -1.58 12.18 -9.36
CA SER A 143 -0.91 11.18 -10.21
C SER A 143 -1.58 9.81 -10.08
N LEU A 144 -1.85 9.34 -8.86
CA LEU A 144 -2.56 8.08 -8.62
C LEU A 144 -3.97 8.08 -9.21
N ILE A 145 -4.71 9.19 -9.05
CA ILE A 145 -6.01 9.35 -9.69
C ILE A 145 -5.84 9.28 -11.20
N GLN A 146 -4.95 10.06 -11.81
CA GLN A 146 -4.70 10.02 -13.25
C GLN A 146 -4.32 8.62 -13.76
N GLN A 147 -3.46 7.90 -13.05
CA GLN A 147 -3.08 6.52 -13.37
C GLN A 147 -4.26 5.56 -13.28
N ILE A 148 -5.17 5.73 -12.31
CA ILE A 148 -6.39 4.94 -12.22
C ILE A 148 -7.34 5.27 -13.39
N LEU A 149 -7.50 6.55 -13.72
CA LEU A 149 -8.39 7.02 -14.79
C LEU A 149 -7.91 6.64 -16.20
N THR A 150 -6.60 6.48 -16.39
CA THR A 150 -5.99 6.19 -17.69
C THR A 150 -5.75 4.69 -17.92
N GLU A 151 -5.78 3.88 -16.86
CA GLU A 151 -5.61 2.43 -16.97
C GLU A 151 -6.85 1.80 -17.61
N LYS A 152 -6.76 1.44 -18.89
CA LYS A 152 -7.82 0.72 -19.59
C LYS A 152 -7.56 -0.79 -19.57
N GLN A 153 -8.63 -1.58 -19.47
CA GLN A 153 -8.52 -3.03 -19.57
C GLN A 153 -7.93 -3.46 -20.93
N ASN A 154 -8.36 -2.85 -22.05
CA ASN A 154 -7.77 -3.01 -23.40
C ASN A 154 -7.24 -4.43 -23.73
N GLY A 155 -8.06 -5.47 -23.54
CA GLY A 155 -7.69 -6.87 -23.85
C GLY A 155 -6.82 -7.57 -22.79
N LYS A 156 -6.35 -6.87 -21.75
CA LYS A 156 -5.71 -7.49 -20.58
C LYS A 156 -6.69 -8.41 -19.85
N LYS A 157 -6.17 -9.48 -19.25
CA LYS A 157 -6.96 -10.35 -18.36
C LYS A 157 -7.53 -9.50 -17.22
N LEU A 158 -8.81 -9.72 -16.91
CA LEU A 158 -9.51 -9.00 -15.83
C LEU A 158 -8.76 -9.09 -14.49
N SER A 159 -8.10 -10.23 -14.22
CA SER A 159 -7.25 -10.43 -13.04
C SER A 159 -6.08 -9.46 -12.97
N ASP A 160 -5.43 -9.21 -14.11
CA ASP A 160 -4.20 -8.43 -14.19
C ASP A 160 -4.53 -6.94 -14.10
N PHE A 161 -5.60 -6.52 -14.78
CA PHE A 161 -6.18 -5.18 -14.64
C PHE A 161 -6.54 -4.89 -13.17
N PHE A 162 -7.34 -5.75 -12.54
CA PHE A 162 -7.74 -5.55 -11.15
C PHE A 162 -6.59 -5.64 -10.16
N LYS A 163 -5.52 -6.40 -10.45
CA LYS A 163 -4.33 -6.43 -9.60
C LYS A 163 -3.66 -5.05 -9.55
N VAL A 164 -3.41 -4.47 -10.72
CA VAL A 164 -2.79 -3.13 -10.85
C VAL A 164 -3.69 -2.07 -10.20
N THR A 165 -4.97 -2.07 -10.57
CA THR A 165 -5.93 -1.09 -10.05
C THR A 165 -6.10 -1.19 -8.53
N ASN A 166 -6.18 -2.40 -7.96
CA ASN A 166 -6.28 -2.56 -6.52
C ASN A 166 -5.04 -2.07 -5.76
N GLU A 167 -3.85 -2.21 -6.34
CA GLU A 167 -2.63 -1.68 -5.73
C GLU A 167 -2.68 -0.15 -5.64
N ARG A 168 -3.06 0.52 -6.74
CA ARG A 168 -3.25 1.97 -6.79
C ARG A 168 -4.37 2.45 -5.87
N LEU A 169 -5.50 1.75 -5.80
CA LEU A 169 -6.60 2.08 -4.89
C LEU A 169 -6.19 1.97 -3.41
N ARG A 170 -5.39 0.97 -3.04
CA ARG A 170 -4.88 0.82 -1.67
C ARG A 170 -3.91 1.94 -1.30
N GLU A 171 -3.08 2.35 -2.25
CA GLU A 171 -2.18 3.49 -2.06
C GLU A 171 -2.95 4.80 -1.94
N LEU A 172 -3.97 4.99 -2.79
CA LEU A 172 -4.84 6.16 -2.74
C LEU A 172 -5.60 6.26 -1.42
N GLU A 173 -6.23 5.17 -0.96
CA GLU A 173 -6.90 5.10 0.35
C GLU A 173 -5.94 5.51 1.48
N TYR A 174 -4.73 4.94 1.49
CA TYR A 174 -3.70 5.27 2.47
C TYR A 174 -3.29 6.75 2.45
N CYS A 175 -3.10 7.32 1.26
CA CYS A 175 -2.78 8.74 1.10
C CYS A 175 -3.92 9.68 1.56
N THR A 176 -5.18 9.28 1.35
CA THR A 176 -6.34 10.11 1.69
C THR A 176 -6.62 10.20 3.18
N VAL A 177 -6.34 9.13 3.94
CA VAL A 177 -6.54 9.08 5.40
C VAL A 177 -5.63 10.09 6.12
N ASP A 178 -4.38 10.23 5.67
CA ASP A 178 -3.38 11.10 6.31
C ASP A 178 -3.46 12.58 5.88
N ARG A 179 -4.16 12.93 4.78
CA ARG A 179 -4.06 14.26 4.14
C ARG A 179 -5.36 15.10 4.12
N HIS A 180 -6.35 14.81 4.96
CA HIS A 180 -7.65 15.52 5.01
C HIS A 180 -8.39 15.62 3.65
N SER A 181 -7.97 14.85 2.65
CA SER A 181 -8.49 14.91 1.28
C SER A 181 -9.61 13.90 1.16
N GLN A 182 -10.87 14.34 1.29
CA GLN A 182 -12.03 13.47 1.16
C GLN A 182 -12.29 13.17 -0.32
N LEU A 183 -11.75 12.05 -0.81
CA LEU A 183 -12.09 11.55 -2.14
C LEU A 183 -13.32 10.64 -2.02
N HIS A 184 -14.43 11.03 -2.67
CA HIS A 184 -15.63 10.21 -2.65
C HIS A 184 -15.46 8.96 -3.53
N PRO A 185 -15.58 7.72 -2.99
CA PRO A 185 -15.33 6.48 -3.74
C PRO A 185 -16.18 6.32 -5.01
N VAL A 186 -17.38 6.90 -5.02
CA VAL A 186 -18.29 6.91 -6.18
C VAL A 186 -17.65 7.47 -7.46
N HIS A 187 -16.80 8.50 -7.37
CA HIS A 187 -16.17 9.08 -8.56
C HIS A 187 -15.16 8.12 -9.17
N ILE A 188 -14.40 7.45 -8.31
CA ILE A 188 -13.45 6.42 -8.72
C ILE A 188 -14.18 5.20 -9.29
N ALA A 189 -15.32 4.83 -8.71
CA ALA A 189 -16.15 3.73 -9.20
C ALA A 189 -16.62 3.94 -10.65
N PHE A 190 -17.17 5.11 -10.98
CA PHE A 190 -17.62 5.40 -12.34
C PHE A 190 -16.47 5.40 -13.34
N SER A 191 -15.31 5.91 -12.95
CA SER A 191 -14.14 5.89 -13.81
C SER A 191 -13.61 4.48 -14.05
N LEU A 192 -13.63 3.63 -13.04
CA LEU A 192 -13.23 2.23 -13.18
C LEU A 192 -14.18 1.43 -14.06
N GLN A 193 -15.49 1.68 -13.92
CA GLN A 193 -16.49 1.12 -14.82
C GLN A 193 -16.18 1.49 -16.28
N ALA A 194 -15.88 2.75 -16.56
CA ALA A 194 -15.56 3.24 -17.90
C ALA A 194 -14.25 2.67 -18.48
N CYS A 195 -13.35 2.19 -17.62
CA CYS A 195 -12.08 1.59 -18.01
C CYS A 195 -12.17 0.09 -18.31
N LEU A 196 -13.28 -0.56 -17.97
CA LEU A 196 -13.54 -1.97 -18.27
C LEU A 196 -13.90 -2.16 -19.74
N GLY A 197 -13.45 -3.27 -20.31
CA GLY A 197 -13.92 -3.75 -21.61
C GLY A 197 -15.20 -4.56 -21.47
N GLU A 198 -15.90 -4.74 -22.59
CA GLU A 198 -17.02 -5.69 -22.66
C GLU A 198 -16.53 -7.15 -22.48
N PRO A 199 -17.32 -8.04 -21.84
CA PRO A 199 -18.66 -7.83 -21.28
C PRO A 199 -18.69 -7.25 -19.85
N PHE A 200 -17.54 -6.94 -19.27
CA PHE A 200 -17.41 -6.65 -17.84
C PHE A 200 -18.01 -5.29 -17.44
N ALA A 201 -17.95 -4.31 -18.33
CA ALA A 201 -18.62 -3.03 -18.15
C ALA A 201 -20.14 -3.20 -18.00
N GLY A 202 -20.76 -4.04 -18.85
CA GLY A 202 -22.18 -4.37 -18.75
C GLY A 202 -22.56 -5.14 -17.47
N TRP A 203 -21.64 -5.90 -16.88
CA TRP A 203 -21.89 -6.63 -15.63
C TRP A 203 -21.68 -5.80 -14.36
N TRP A 204 -21.22 -4.55 -14.48
CA TRP A 204 -20.90 -3.70 -13.33
C TRP A 204 -22.09 -3.53 -12.38
N TYR A 205 -23.26 -3.16 -12.93
CA TYR A 205 -24.46 -2.92 -12.12
C TYR A 205 -24.97 -4.20 -11.43
N ASP A 206 -24.89 -5.35 -12.09
CA ASP A 206 -25.23 -6.63 -11.48
C ASP A 206 -24.30 -6.91 -10.29
N ALA A 207 -23.00 -6.68 -10.48
CA ALA A 207 -22.01 -6.88 -9.43
C ALA A 207 -22.18 -5.92 -8.24
N CYS A 208 -22.69 -4.70 -8.47
CA CYS A 208 -23.08 -3.77 -7.41
C CYS A 208 -24.30 -4.29 -6.62
N LYS A 209 -25.35 -4.77 -7.31
CA LYS A 209 -26.56 -5.29 -6.67
C LYS A 209 -26.29 -6.46 -5.72
N GLU A 210 -25.32 -7.29 -6.07
CA GLU A 210 -24.88 -8.44 -5.28
C GLU A 210 -24.23 -8.06 -3.93
N MET A 211 -23.92 -6.78 -3.67
CA MET A 211 -23.31 -6.31 -2.42
C MET A 211 -24.27 -6.22 -1.23
N GLY A 212 -25.56 -6.57 -1.40
CA GLY A 212 -26.56 -6.54 -0.32
C GLY A 212 -27.72 -5.59 -0.56
N GLY A 213 -28.07 -5.31 -1.82
CA GLY A 213 -29.28 -4.54 -2.18
C GLY A 213 -29.12 -3.03 -2.25
N SER A 214 -27.92 -2.49 -2.07
CA SER A 214 -27.58 -1.10 -2.37
C SER A 214 -26.83 -1.03 -3.70
N ASP A 215 -27.33 -0.22 -4.64
CA ASP A 215 -26.64 0.08 -5.90
C ASP A 215 -25.48 1.08 -5.72
N GLN A 216 -25.24 1.57 -4.49
CA GLN A 216 -24.31 2.66 -4.23
C GLN A 216 -22.99 2.17 -3.61
N ILE A 217 -21.88 2.57 -4.24
CA ILE A 217 -20.52 2.39 -3.74
C ILE A 217 -20.20 3.54 -2.78
N SER A 218 -20.13 3.23 -1.50
CA SER A 218 -19.91 4.21 -0.41
C SER A 218 -18.48 4.20 0.13
N SER A 219 -17.76 3.09 -0.08
CA SER A 219 -16.41 2.88 0.45
C SER A 219 -15.43 2.30 -0.60
N PHE A 220 -14.13 2.39 -0.35
CA PHE A 220 -13.12 1.67 -1.15
C PHE A 220 -13.25 0.15 -1.01
N GLU A 221 -13.80 -0.36 0.09
CA GLU A 221 -14.05 -1.79 0.27
C GLU A 221 -15.25 -2.28 -0.55
N ASP A 222 -16.28 -1.45 -0.71
CA ASP A 222 -17.41 -1.74 -1.60
C ASP A 222 -16.89 -1.89 -3.04
N LEU A 223 -16.05 -0.96 -3.47
CA LEU A 223 -15.40 -1.01 -4.79
C LEU A 223 -14.61 -2.31 -5.00
N ARG A 224 -13.83 -2.74 -4.01
CA ARG A 224 -13.10 -4.02 -4.05
C ARG A 224 -14.05 -5.22 -4.06
N THR A 225 -15.20 -5.10 -3.42
CA THR A 225 -16.25 -6.13 -3.43
C THR A 225 -16.87 -6.28 -4.81
N VAL A 226 -17.21 -5.18 -5.49
CA VAL A 226 -17.66 -5.21 -6.90
C VAL A 226 -16.62 -5.87 -7.79
N MET A 227 -15.33 -5.50 -7.65
CA MET A 227 -14.25 -6.12 -8.43
C MET A 227 -14.15 -7.63 -8.18
N ARG A 228 -14.30 -8.10 -6.94
CA ARG A 228 -14.33 -9.53 -6.60
C ARG A 228 -15.54 -10.23 -7.20
N ASN A 229 -16.72 -9.62 -7.17
CA ASN A 229 -17.94 -10.19 -7.76
C ASN A 229 -17.79 -10.35 -9.28
N LEU A 230 -17.26 -9.33 -9.96
CA LEU A 230 -16.92 -9.42 -11.39
C LEU A 230 -15.93 -10.56 -11.69
N GLN A 231 -14.90 -10.74 -10.86
CA GLN A 231 -13.96 -11.87 -11.00
C GLN A 231 -14.64 -13.22 -10.81
N ARG A 232 -15.52 -13.35 -9.81
CA ARG A 232 -16.28 -14.58 -9.55
C ARG A 232 -17.19 -14.92 -10.72
N LYS A 233 -17.95 -13.94 -11.23
CA LYS A 233 -18.82 -14.10 -12.40
C LYS A 233 -18.04 -14.51 -13.65
N ALA A 234 -16.90 -13.84 -13.91
CA ALA A 234 -16.02 -14.20 -15.01
C ALA A 234 -15.44 -15.62 -14.88
N HIS A 235 -15.08 -16.04 -13.65
CA HIS A 235 -14.55 -17.37 -13.39
C HIS A 235 -15.62 -18.46 -13.53
N ALA A 236 -16.83 -18.23 -12.99
CA ALA A 236 -17.95 -19.15 -13.12
C ALA A 236 -18.31 -19.40 -14.60
N LEU A 237 -18.27 -18.36 -15.44
CA LEU A 237 -18.51 -18.49 -16.88
C LEU A 237 -17.40 -19.25 -17.63
N LYS A 238 -16.15 -19.18 -17.16
CA LYS A 238 -15.06 -20.04 -17.66
C LYS A 238 -15.25 -21.51 -17.28
N GLN A 239 -15.84 -21.78 -16.12
CA GLN A 239 -16.13 -23.14 -15.66
C GLN A 239 -17.37 -23.75 -16.31
N GLN A 240 -18.34 -22.92 -16.72
CA GLN A 240 -19.60 -23.37 -17.33
C GLN A 240 -19.54 -23.53 -18.86
N ARG A 241 -18.44 -23.15 -19.51
CA ARG A 241 -18.31 -23.19 -20.97
C ARG A 241 -17.20 -24.16 -21.41
N PRO A 242 -17.41 -24.98 -22.45
CA PRO A 242 -16.33 -25.63 -23.19
C PRO A 242 -15.55 -24.63 -24.09
N TYR A 243 -15.53 -23.33 -23.70
CA TYR A 243 -15.16 -22.19 -24.54
C TYR A 243 -14.05 -21.39 -23.85
N GLY A 244 -13.08 -20.94 -24.64
CA GLY A 244 -11.89 -20.24 -24.18
C GLY A 244 -11.48 -19.12 -25.11
N TYR A 245 -10.40 -18.44 -24.74
CA TYR A 245 -9.69 -17.54 -25.64
C TYR A 245 -8.54 -18.33 -26.28
N ASN A 246 -8.32 -18.19 -27.59
CA ASN A 246 -7.09 -18.72 -28.19
C ASN A 246 -5.85 -17.94 -27.72
N SER A 247 -4.68 -18.44 -28.11
CA SER A 247 -3.38 -17.79 -27.91
C SER A 247 -3.35 -16.33 -28.38
N ASP A 248 -4.23 -15.96 -29.30
CA ASP A 248 -4.29 -14.65 -29.95
C ASP A 248 -5.34 -13.73 -29.32
N GLY A 249 -6.03 -14.18 -28.26
CA GLY A 249 -6.99 -13.37 -27.51
C GLY A 249 -8.39 -13.26 -28.13
N HIS A 250 -8.73 -14.08 -29.12
CA HIS A 250 -10.09 -14.16 -29.68
C HIS A 250 -10.98 -15.09 -28.87
N PHE A 251 -12.24 -14.69 -28.65
CA PHE A 251 -13.24 -15.52 -28.02
C PHE A 251 -13.70 -16.63 -28.97
N ILE A 252 -13.56 -17.89 -28.54
CA ILE A 252 -13.94 -19.08 -29.30
C ILE A 252 -15.08 -19.80 -28.59
N GLY A 253 -16.23 -19.95 -29.26
CA GLY A 253 -17.36 -20.75 -28.80
C GLY A 253 -17.61 -21.99 -29.66
N LEU A 254 -18.33 -22.99 -29.14
CA LEU A 254 -18.95 -24.07 -29.93
C LEU A 254 -20.45 -23.80 -30.01
N ASN A 255 -21.04 -24.00 -31.17
CA ASN A 255 -22.50 -23.99 -31.30
C ASN A 255 -23.10 -25.30 -30.76
N HIS A 256 -24.43 -25.39 -30.72
CA HIS A 256 -25.16 -26.59 -30.26
C HIS A 256 -24.87 -27.86 -31.08
N GLN A 257 -24.16 -27.73 -32.21
CA GLN A 257 -23.72 -28.84 -33.07
C GLN A 257 -22.23 -29.17 -32.91
N GLY A 258 -21.54 -28.54 -31.95
CA GLY A 258 -20.10 -28.78 -31.70
C GLY A 258 -19.15 -28.11 -32.68
N GLN A 259 -19.62 -27.16 -33.49
CA GLN A 259 -18.78 -26.42 -34.43
C GLN A 259 -18.21 -25.15 -33.81
N VAL A 260 -16.93 -24.91 -34.05
CA VAL A 260 -16.20 -23.74 -33.57
C VAL A 260 -16.65 -22.48 -34.31
N TYR A 261 -17.06 -21.45 -33.57
CA TYR A 261 -17.32 -20.12 -34.11
C TYR A 261 -16.44 -19.06 -33.44
N PHE A 262 -15.99 -18.10 -34.25
CA PHE A 262 -15.28 -16.91 -33.80
C PHE A 262 -16.31 -15.80 -33.63
N ALA A 263 -16.27 -15.09 -32.50
CA ALA A 263 -17.06 -13.86 -32.36
C ALA A 263 -16.43 -12.76 -33.23
N GLY A 264 -16.83 -12.73 -34.50
CA GLY A 264 -16.50 -11.66 -35.44
C GLY A 264 -17.35 -10.42 -35.15
N ASN A 265 -16.69 -9.27 -35.21
CA ASN A 265 -17.25 -7.93 -35.08
C ASN A 265 -18.45 -7.77 -36.03
N THR A 266 -19.68 -7.71 -35.54
CA THR A 266 -20.84 -7.34 -36.35
C THR A 266 -20.80 -5.84 -36.59
N ASN A 267 -19.99 -5.46 -37.58
CA ASN A 267 -19.93 -4.11 -38.13
C ASN A 267 -19.83 -4.16 -39.67
N ASP A 268 -20.52 -5.12 -40.30
CA ASP A 268 -20.82 -5.04 -41.73
C ASP A 268 -22.30 -4.68 -41.90
N GLY A 269 -22.52 -3.39 -42.12
CA GLY A 269 -23.75 -2.88 -42.69
C GLY A 269 -23.85 -3.25 -44.17
N HIS A 270 -25.07 -3.59 -44.57
CA HIS A 270 -25.65 -3.53 -45.92
C HIS A 270 -24.94 -4.29 -47.06
N LEU A 271 -25.54 -5.41 -47.46
CA LEU A 271 -26.44 -5.52 -48.64
C LEU A 271 -27.32 -6.78 -48.52
#